data_AF-A0A2W5TVV5-F1
#
_entry.id   AF-A0A2W5TVV5-F1
#
_cell.length_a   1.000
_cell.length_b   1.000
_cell.length_c   1.000
_cell.angle_alpha   90.00
_cell.angle_beta   90.00
_cell.angle_gamma   90.00
#
_symmetry.space_group_name_H-M   'P 1'
#
loop_
_entity.id
_entity.type
_entity.pdbx_description
1 polymer ?
#
loop_
_entity_poly.entity_id
_entity_poly.type
_entity_poly.pdbx_seq_one_letter_code
_entity_poly.pdbx_strand_id
1 'polypeptide(L)' 'MQFHIENMTCGGCVRSVTKAIQSVDPAAEVRADPGTHKVDVKSAAPRERLTAALTEVGYAPA' A
#
# COMPACT_ATOMS: atom_id res chain seq x y z
N MET A 1 -7.78 5.58 -4.62
CA MET A 1 -6.57 5.63 -5.46
C MET A 1 -5.96 4.24 -5.55
N GLN A 2 -5.13 3.95 -6.57
CA GLN A 2 -4.56 2.61 -6.79
C GLN A 2 -3.03 2.65 -6.91
N PHE A 3 -2.35 1.64 -6.38
CA PHE A 3 -0.92 1.40 -6.52
C PHE A 3 -0.65 0.03 -7.14
N HIS A 4 0.46 -0.07 -7.87
CA HIS A 4 0.97 -1.34 -8.38
C HIS A 4 2.28 -1.65 -7.65
N ILE A 5 2.37 -2.78 -6.95
CA ILE A 5 3.51 -3.12 -6.09
C ILE A 5 4.02 -4.51 -6.48
N GLU A 6 5.06 -4.56 -7.31
CA GLU A 6 5.59 -5.81 -7.87
C GLU A 6 6.09 -6.79 -6.79
N ASN A 7 6.63 -6.26 -5.69
CA ASN A 7 7.18 -7.07 -4.60
C ASN A 7 6.12 -7.57 -3.60
N MET A 8 4.83 -7.36 -3.87
CA MET A 8 3.74 -7.80 -3.00
C MET A 8 3.23 -9.20 -3.38
N THR A 9 4.03 -10.23 -3.10
CA THR A 9 3.81 -11.61 -3.59
C THR A 9 3.22 -12.58 -2.58
N CYS A 10 3.07 -12.19 -1.30
CA CYS A 10 2.48 -13.06 -0.27
C CYS A 10 1.53 -12.31 0.67
N GLY A 11 0.72 -13.07 1.44
CA GLY A 11 -0.18 -12.49 2.44
C GLY A 11 0.53 -11.70 3.56
N GLY A 12 1.81 -11.98 3.80
CA GLY A 12 2.66 -11.17 4.69
C GLY A 12 2.96 -9.79 4.11
N CYS A 13 3.26 -9.70 2.81
CA CYS A 13 3.48 -8.44 2.11
C CYS A 13 2.24 -7.54 2.15
N VAL A 14 1.06 -8.12 1.95
CA VAL A 14 -0.22 -7.40 2.08
C VAL A 14 -0.35 -6.75 3.44
N ARG A 15 -0.03 -7.47 4.53
CA ARG A 15 -0.10 -6.91 5.88
C ARG A 15 0.88 -5.74 6.07
N SER A 16 2.09 -5.85 5.53
CA SER A 16 3.10 -4.79 5.61
C SER A 16 2.67 -3.54 4.85
N VAL A 17 2.18 -3.70 3.62
CA VAL A 17 1.63 -2.62 2.78
C VAL A 17 0.46 -1.93 3.49
N THR A 18 -0.50 -2.71 4.01
CA THR A 18 -1.65 -2.16 4.73
C THR A 18 -1.21 -1.37 5.97
N LYS A 19 -0.24 -1.88 6.75
CA LYS A 19 0.29 -1.17 7.93
C LYS A 19 1.00 0.13 7.55
N ALA A 20 1.77 0.15 6.46
CA ALA A 20 2.45 1.35 5.99
C ALA A 20 1.47 2.43 5.52
N ILE A 21 0.35 2.04 4.90
CA ILE A 21 -0.71 2.98 4.55
C ILE A 21 -1.42 3.49 5.83
N GLN A 22 -1.74 2.59 6.76
CA GLN A 22 -2.44 2.92 7.99
C GLN A 22 -1.60 3.72 8.99
N SER A 23 -0.27 3.70 8.89
CA SER A 23 0.58 4.58 9.69
C SER A 23 0.48 6.05 9.26
N VAL A 24 0.14 6.30 7.99
CA VAL A 24 -0.09 7.65 7.45
C VAL A 24 -1.54 8.09 7.66
N ASP A 25 -2.48 7.19 7.43
CA ASP A 25 -3.91 7.40 7.65
C ASP A 25 -4.54 6.17 8.32
N PRO A 26 -4.73 6.19 9.65
CA PRO A 26 -5.31 5.08 10.40
C PRO A 26 -6.72 4.68 9.97
N ALA A 27 -7.47 5.57 9.30
CA ALA A 27 -8.81 5.31 8.79
C ALA A 27 -8.82 4.76 7.36
N ALA A 28 -7.64 4.56 6.73
CA ALA A 28 -7.55 4.11 5.36
C ALA A 28 -8.10 2.68 5.17
N GLU A 29 -8.94 2.52 4.15
CA GLU A 29 -9.35 1.20 3.64
C GLU A 29 -8.35 0.74 2.59
N VAL A 30 -7.73 -0.42 2.80
CA VAL A 30 -6.77 -1.02 1.88
C VAL A 30 -7.30 -2.35 1.37
N ARG A 31 -7.36 -2.50 0.05
CA ARG A 31 -7.65 -3.76 -0.63
C ARG A 31 -6.45 -4.10 -1.50
N ALA A 32 -5.75 -5.16 -1.15
CA ALA A 32 -4.56 -5.59 -1.84
C ALA A 32 -4.76 -6.98 -2.41
N ASP A 33 -4.31 -7.18 -3.65
CA ASP A 33 -4.38 -8.45 -4.35
C ASP A 33 -2.98 -8.88 -4.82
N PRO A 34 -2.36 -9.87 -4.16
CA PRO A 34 -1.07 -10.43 -4.55
C PRO A 34 -1.09 -11.10 -5.93
N GLY A 35 -2.24 -11.56 -6.43
CA GLY A 35 -2.34 -12.18 -7.74
C GLY A 35 -2.19 -11.17 -8.88
N THR A 36 -2.56 -9.91 -8.64
CA THR A 36 -2.50 -8.83 -9.65
C THR A 36 -1.51 -7.72 -9.31
N HIS A 37 -0.83 -7.81 -8.16
CA HIS A 37 0.07 -6.79 -7.62
C HIS A 37 -0.60 -5.43 -7.44
N LYS A 38 -1.93 -5.39 -7.28
CA LYS A 38 -2.71 -4.16 -7.16
C LYS A 38 -3.09 -3.89 -5.71
N VAL A 39 -3.03 -2.61 -5.35
CA VAL A 39 -3.44 -2.11 -4.04
C VAL A 39 -4.36 -0.93 -4.22
N ASP A 40 -5.65 -1.14 -3.95
CA ASP A 40 -6.66 -0.10 -3.91
C ASP A 40 -6.75 0.49 -2.51
N VAL A 41 -6.60 1.81 -2.42
CA VAL A 41 -6.58 2.56 -1.17
C VAL A 41 -7.66 3.63 -1.19
N LYS A 42 -8.56 3.62 -0.20
CA LYS A 42 -9.40 4.78 0.12
C LYS A 42 -8.81 5.44 1.36
N SER A 43 -8.37 6.68 1.20
CA SER A 43 -7.72 7.46 2.24
C SER A 43 -7.91 8.94 1.94
N ALA A 44 -7.94 9.76 2.98
CA ALA A 44 -7.89 11.21 2.86
C ALA A 44 -6.46 11.74 2.70
N ALA A 45 -5.45 10.89 2.94
CA ALA A 45 -4.05 11.27 2.78
C ALA A 45 -3.70 11.45 1.29
N PRO A 46 -2.80 12.40 0.98
CA PRO A 46 -2.31 12.60 -0.38
C PRO A 46 -1.50 11.40 -0.85
N ARG A 47 -1.57 11.11 -2.16
CA ARG A 47 -0.92 9.96 -2.79
C ARG A 47 0.58 9.92 -2.52
N GLU A 48 1.23 11.08 -2.49
CA GLU A 48 2.66 11.23 -2.30
C GLU A 48 3.10 10.77 -0.91
N ARG A 49 2.31 11.09 0.14
CA ARG A 49 2.60 10.61 1.50
C ARG A 49 2.48 9.10 1.63
N LEU A 50 1.47 8.51 0.98
CA LEU A 50 1.30 7.05 0.94
C LEU A 50 2.44 6.38 0.16
N THR A 51 2.84 6.96 -0.98
CA THR A 51 3.94 6.47 -1.80
C THR A 51 5.27 6.49 -1.03
N ALA A 52 5.54 7.57 -0.30
CA ALA A 52 6.72 7.69 0.56
C ALA A 52 6.74 6.60 1.64
N ALA A 53 5.65 6.45 2.40
CA ALA A 53 5.54 5.42 3.43
C ALA A 53 5.69 3.99 2.88
N LEU A 54 5.11 3.71 1.72
CA LEU A 54 5.28 2.43 1.03
C LEU A 54 6.73 2.20 0.58
N THR A 55 7.41 3.25 0.10
CA THR A 55 8.82 3.17 -0.31
C THR A 55 9.74 2.93 0.88
N GLU A 56 9.49 3.56 2.03
CA GLU A 56 10.26 3.35 3.27
C GLU A 56 10.26 1.90 3.76
N VAL A 57 9.17 1.16 3.51
CA VAL A 57 9.05 -0.26 3.85
C VAL A 57 9.40 -1.22 2.70
N GLY A 58 9.97 -0.70 1.61
CA GLY A 58 10.45 -1.50 0.47
C GLY A 58 9.38 -1.89 -0.56
N TYR A 59 8.21 -1.24 -0.52
CA TYR A 59 7.08 -1.49 -1.43
C TYR A 59 6.82 -0.29 -2.34
N ALA A 60 7.86 0.22 -3.01
CA ALA A 60 7.72 1.32 -3.95
C ALA A 60 6.70 0.97 -5.06
N PRO A 61 5.66 1.81 -5.27
CA PRO A 61 4.75 1.65 -6.39
C PRO A 61 5.48 1.85 -7.73
N ALA A 62 5.15 1.02 -8.72
CA ALA A 62 5.60 1.15 -10.12
C ALA A 62 4.80 2.20 -10.90
#